data_AF-A0A699T292-F1
#
_entry.id   AF-A0A699T292-F1
#
_cell.length_a   1.000
_cell.length_b   1.000
_cell.length_c   1.000
_cell.angle_alpha   90.00
_cell.angle_beta   90.00
_cell.angle_gamma   90.00
#
_symmetry.space_group_name_H-M   'P 1'
#
loop_
_entity.id
_entity.type
_entity.pdbx_description
1 polymer ?
#
loop_
_entity_poly.entity_id
_entity_poly.type
_entity_poly.pdbx_seq_one_letter_code
_entity_poly.pdbx_strand_id
1 'polypeptide(L)'
;DIPLQDIVLGVNTELELDNGRILFEIDVDRGSIDVSITYIGASLLTSAQITISTQFQMTLLRVLLDRNITKLFQSLGQFNVNKEDLMAFDYLLLPTKGVNRTPVVIDWVSVHSVSFPTLTEEQQRECNPTSNRHDK
;
A
#
# COMPACT_ATOMS: atom_id res chain seq x y z
N ASP A 1 -10.56 -8.89 17.31
CA ASP A 1 -9.94 -7.61 16.92
C ASP A 1 -9.05 -7.77 15.71
N ILE A 2 -9.00 -6.75 14.84
CA ILE A 2 -8.03 -6.67 13.74
C ILE A 2 -6.83 -5.89 14.30
N PRO A 3 -5.62 -6.45 14.31
CA PRO A 3 -4.44 -5.75 14.81
C PRO A 3 -4.12 -4.55 13.93
N LEU A 4 -3.78 -3.42 14.57
CA LEU A 4 -3.24 -2.26 13.86
C LEU A 4 -1.80 -2.55 13.43
N GLN A 5 -1.43 -2.02 12.27
CA GLN A 5 -0.10 -2.17 11.68
C GLN A 5 0.47 -0.78 11.41
N ASP A 6 1.71 -0.56 11.83
CA ASP A 6 2.40 0.71 11.60
C ASP A 6 2.64 0.94 10.10
N ILE A 7 2.69 2.22 9.71
CA ILE A 7 2.97 2.65 8.34
C ILE A 7 4.15 3.63 8.40
N VAL A 8 5.07 3.54 7.44
CA VAL A 8 6.12 4.55 7.27
C VAL A 8 5.59 5.67 6.39
N LEU A 9 5.64 6.89 6.92
CA LEU A 9 5.47 8.12 6.15
C LEU A 9 6.84 8.60 5.66
N GLY A 10 7.09 8.47 4.37
CA GLY A 10 8.24 9.05 3.70
C GLY A 10 7.88 10.42 3.11
N VAL A 11 8.66 11.44 3.42
CA VAL A 11 8.47 12.81 2.91
C VAL A 11 9.81 13.35 2.40
N ASN A 12 9.76 14.27 1.45
CA ASN A 12 10.95 14.93 0.90
C ASN A 12 11.41 16.16 1.71
N THR A 13 10.64 16.54 2.73
CA THR A 13 10.87 17.66 3.62
C THR A 13 10.82 17.19 5.07
N GLU A 14 11.64 17.77 5.92
CA GLU A 14 11.61 17.47 7.36
C GLU A 14 10.31 18.02 7.97
N LEU A 15 9.59 17.18 8.71
CA LEU A 15 8.38 17.60 9.41
C LEU A 15 8.74 18.25 10.74
N GLU A 16 8.10 19.37 11.06
CA GLU A 16 8.19 19.96 12.39
C GLU A 16 7.37 19.11 13.37
N LEU A 17 8.05 18.46 14.32
CA LEU A 17 7.43 17.62 15.34
C LEU A 17 7.46 18.34 16.69
N ASP A 18 6.30 18.58 17.30
CA ASP A 18 6.22 19.13 18.66
C ASP A 18 6.65 18.08 19.69
N ASN A 19 7.71 18.37 20.46
CA ASN A 19 8.32 17.40 21.39
C ASN A 19 8.70 16.06 20.74
N GLY A 20 9.08 16.07 19.45
CA GLY A 20 9.57 14.90 18.72
C GLY A 20 8.48 13.94 18.24
N ARG A 21 7.18 14.29 18.34
CA ARG A 21 6.09 13.50 17.78
C ARG A 21 4.85 14.34 17.42
N ILE A 22 4.03 13.85 16.51
CA ILE A 22 2.67 14.37 16.29
C ILE A 22 1.68 13.35 16.85
N LEU A 23 0.72 13.81 17.66
CA LEU A 23 -0.32 12.98 18.26
C LEU A 23 -1.69 13.49 17.81
N PHE A 24 -2.53 12.58 17.34
CA PHE A 24 -3.92 12.88 17.03
C PHE A 24 -4.78 11.63 17.11
N GLU A 25 -6.08 11.85 17.28
CA GLU A 25 -7.10 10.81 17.44
C GLU A 25 -7.91 10.70 16.16
N ILE A 26 -8.20 9.48 15.72
CA ILE A 26 -9.08 9.21 14.57
C ILE A 26 -10.29 8.42 15.06
N ASP A 27 -11.47 9.03 14.94
CA ASP A 27 -12.74 8.35 15.12
C ASP A 27 -13.05 7.45 13.92
N VAL A 28 -13.20 6.15 14.17
CA VAL A 28 -13.65 5.16 13.17
C VAL A 28 -14.88 4.40 13.69
N ASP A 29 -15.58 3.70 12.79
CA ASP A 29 -16.79 2.92 13.14
C ASP A 29 -16.55 1.89 14.27
N ARG A 30 -15.29 1.50 14.48
CA ARG A 30 -14.86 0.52 15.49
C ARG A 30 -14.37 1.16 16.80
N GLY A 31 -14.53 2.46 16.98
CA GLY A 31 -14.06 3.23 18.12
C GLY A 31 -12.99 4.25 17.73
N SER A 32 -12.27 4.76 18.72
CA SER A 32 -11.22 5.73 18.50
C SER A 32 -9.85 5.04 18.37
N ILE A 33 -9.00 5.57 17.47
CA ILE A 33 -7.62 5.16 17.27
C ILE A 33 -6.69 6.33 17.58
N ASP A 34 -5.81 6.15 18.57
CA ASP A 34 -4.70 7.05 18.82
C ASP A 34 -3.58 6.83 17.80
N VAL A 35 -3.17 7.90 17.12
CA VAL A 35 -2.07 7.87 16.14
C VAL A 35 -0.90 8.71 16.67
N SER A 36 0.30 8.14 16.59
CA SER A 36 1.56 8.80 16.93
C SER A 36 2.52 8.74 15.75
N ILE A 37 2.89 9.90 15.21
CA ILE A 37 3.94 10.02 14.18
C ILE A 37 5.25 10.38 14.87
N THR A 38 6.29 9.59 14.65
CA THR A 38 7.65 9.83 15.19
C THR A 38 8.68 9.78 14.06
N TYR A 39 9.78 10.52 14.22
CA TYR A 39 10.89 10.45 13.29
C TYR A 39 11.69 9.15 13.48
N ILE A 40 11.79 8.36 12.43
CA ILE A 40 12.51 7.07 12.45
C ILE A 40 13.83 7.09 11.66
N GLY A 41 14.18 8.20 11.03
CA GLY A 41 15.39 8.37 10.23
C GLY A 41 15.14 8.79 8.78
N ALA A 42 16.24 8.99 8.04
CA ALA A 42 16.24 9.29 6.62
C ALA A 42 16.67 8.08 5.80
N SER A 43 16.11 7.94 4.60
CA SER A 43 16.47 6.87 3.66
C SER A 43 16.64 7.43 2.26
N LEU A 44 17.65 6.95 1.54
CA LEU A 44 17.81 7.24 0.12
C LEU A 44 17.02 6.19 -0.68
N LEU A 45 15.94 6.61 -1.32
CA LEU A 45 15.19 5.76 -2.24
C LEU A 45 15.67 5.98 -3.67
N THR A 46 15.84 4.89 -4.40
CA THR A 46 16.10 4.94 -5.84
C THR A 46 14.85 5.38 -6.61
N SER A 47 15.02 5.91 -7.82
CA SER A 47 13.88 6.26 -8.69
C SER A 47 12.95 5.07 -8.94
N ALA A 48 13.49 3.85 -9.03
CA ALA A 48 12.71 2.63 -9.16
C ALA A 48 11.85 2.36 -7.91
N GLN A 49 12.43 2.51 -6.71
CA GLN A 49 11.70 2.37 -5.45
C GLN A 49 10.61 3.43 -5.30
N ILE A 50 10.89 4.69 -5.67
CA ILE A 50 9.88 5.75 -5.66
C ILE A 50 8.74 5.38 -6.59
N THR A 51 9.04 4.97 -7.83
CA THR A 51 8.03 4.61 -8.83
C THR A 51 7.10 3.49 -8.35
N ILE A 52 7.67 2.38 -7.85
CA ILE A 52 6.84 1.26 -7.38
C ILE A 52 6.05 1.61 -6.12
N SER A 53 6.61 2.44 -5.25
CA SER A 53 5.93 2.91 -4.03
C SER A 53 4.72 3.77 -4.38
N THR A 54 4.87 4.68 -5.34
CA THR A 54 3.75 5.50 -5.82
C THR A 54 2.66 4.65 -6.45
N GLN A 55 3.04 3.66 -7.28
CA GLN A 55 2.08 2.71 -7.86
C GLN A 55 1.34 1.93 -6.77
N PHE A 56 2.05 1.45 -5.75
CA PHE A 56 1.46 0.76 -4.61
C PHE A 56 0.43 1.64 -3.89
N GLN A 57 0.83 2.87 -3.53
CA GLN A 57 -0.03 3.81 -2.82
C GLN A 57 -1.28 4.16 -3.62
N MET A 58 -1.16 4.48 -4.91
CA MET A 58 -2.32 4.79 -5.75
C MET A 58 -3.27 3.62 -5.87
N THR A 59 -2.74 2.42 -6.09
CA THR A 59 -3.53 1.19 -6.18
C THR A 59 -4.31 0.98 -4.89
N LEU A 60 -3.64 1.06 -3.74
CA LEU A 60 -4.26 0.90 -2.42
C LEU A 60 -5.35 1.95 -2.18
N LEU A 61 -5.05 3.23 -2.38
CA LEU A 61 -6.01 4.32 -2.18
C LEU A 61 -7.24 4.16 -3.07
N ARG A 62 -7.04 3.75 -4.33
CA ARG A 62 -8.16 3.52 -5.26
C ARG A 62 -9.05 2.38 -4.81
N VAL A 63 -8.50 1.25 -4.34
CA VAL A 63 -9.29 0.16 -3.74
C VAL A 63 -10.11 0.66 -2.56
N LEU A 64 -9.47 1.40 -1.66
CA LEU A 64 -10.10 1.88 -0.42
C LEU A 64 -11.21 2.90 -0.70
N LEU A 65 -11.01 3.81 -1.66
CA LEU A 65 -11.99 4.83 -2.04
C LEU A 65 -13.14 4.25 -2.87
N ASP A 66 -12.84 3.45 -3.89
CA ASP A 66 -13.86 2.87 -4.78
C ASP A 66 -14.65 1.73 -4.11
N ARG A 67 -14.14 1.20 -3.00
CA ARG A 67 -14.66 0.03 -2.26
C ARG A 67 -14.97 -1.18 -3.16
N ASN A 68 -14.29 -1.27 -4.30
CA ASN A 68 -14.60 -2.24 -5.35
C ASN A 68 -13.33 -2.71 -6.04
N ILE A 69 -12.88 -3.91 -5.68
CA ILE A 69 -11.68 -4.53 -6.25
C ILE A 69 -11.87 -4.91 -7.74
N THR A 70 -13.11 -5.09 -8.21
CA THR A 70 -13.38 -5.31 -9.64
C THR A 70 -13.13 -4.04 -10.45
N LYS A 71 -13.46 -2.86 -9.89
CA LYS A 71 -13.07 -1.56 -10.46
C LYS A 71 -11.56 -1.35 -10.42
N LEU A 72 -10.87 -1.92 -9.43
CA LEU A 72 -9.41 -1.93 -9.39
C LEU A 72 -8.82 -2.61 -10.63
N PHE A 73 -9.26 -3.82 -10.98
CA PHE A 73 -8.75 -4.54 -12.16
C PHE A 73 -8.99 -3.76 -13.46
N GLN A 74 -10.17 -3.14 -13.60
CA GLN A 74 -10.48 -2.26 -14.72
C GLN A 74 -9.57 -1.02 -14.76
N SER A 75 -9.28 -0.45 -13.58
CA SER A 75 -8.38 0.70 -13.45
C SER A 75 -6.90 0.35 -13.67
N LEU A 76 -6.45 -0.83 -13.25
CA LEU A 76 -5.09 -1.35 -13.42
C LEU A 76 -4.81 -1.65 -14.90
N GLY A 77 -5.79 -2.19 -15.64
CA GLY A 77 -5.70 -2.36 -17.08
C GLY A 77 -5.72 -1.04 -17.87
N GLN A 78 -6.23 0.03 -17.26
CA GLN A 78 -6.24 1.40 -17.80
C GLN A 78 -5.19 2.30 -17.14
N PHE A 79 -4.27 1.72 -16.36
CA PHE A 79 -3.26 2.45 -15.59
C PHE A 79 -2.14 2.94 -16.52
N ASN A 80 -2.50 3.74 -17.51
CA ASN A 80 -1.59 4.69 -18.13
C ASN A 80 -1.39 5.79 -17.09
N VAL A 81 -0.50 5.53 -16.13
CA VAL A 81 -0.14 6.55 -15.15
C VAL A 81 0.59 7.63 -15.92
N ASN A 82 -0.11 8.72 -16.19
CA ASN A 82 0.52 9.90 -16.73
C ASN A 82 1.53 10.37 -15.67
N LYS A 83 2.70 10.86 -16.08
CA LYS A 83 3.72 11.36 -15.14
C LYS A 83 3.18 12.37 -14.13
N GLU A 84 2.13 13.09 -14.50
CA GLU A 84 1.43 14.07 -13.66
C GLU A 84 0.69 13.40 -12.49
N ASP A 85 0.05 12.26 -12.71
CA ASP A 85 -0.60 11.50 -11.63
C ASP A 85 0.45 10.97 -10.65
N LEU A 86 1.59 10.44 -11.17
CA LEU A 86 2.73 9.98 -10.36
C LEU A 86 3.31 11.06 -9.44
N MET A 87 3.10 12.33 -9.77
CA MET A 87 3.59 13.50 -9.02
C MET A 87 2.52 14.08 -8.08
N ALA A 88 1.35 13.45 -7.95
CA ALA A 88 0.26 13.97 -7.12
C ALA A 88 0.55 13.96 -5.61
N PHE A 89 1.54 13.18 -5.16
CA PHE A 89 1.93 13.08 -3.77
C PHE A 89 3.39 13.48 -3.58
N ASP A 90 3.63 14.42 -2.68
CA ASP A 90 4.95 14.79 -2.15
C ASP A 90 5.40 13.88 -0.99
N TYR A 91 4.62 12.84 -0.72
CA TYR A 91 4.86 11.83 0.30
C TYR A 91 4.61 10.39 -0.20
N LEU A 92 5.17 9.42 0.51
CA LEU A 92 4.97 7.99 0.33
C LEU A 92 4.46 7.35 1.62
N LEU A 93 3.42 6.53 1.52
CA LEU A 93 2.91 5.67 2.59
C LEU A 93 3.34 4.24 2.31
N LEU A 94 4.21 3.70 3.17
CA LEU A 94 4.83 2.40 2.96
C LEU A 94 4.44 1.43 4.08
N PRO A 95 4.03 0.19 3.74
CA PRO A 95 3.72 -0.82 4.74
C PRO A 95 4.99 -1.23 5.50
N THR A 96 4.82 -1.66 6.75
CA THR A 96 5.91 -2.20 7.57
C THR A 96 5.80 -3.70 7.76
N LYS A 97 6.94 -4.36 8.01
CA LYS A 97 6.97 -5.78 8.35
C LYS A 97 6.67 -6.01 9.84
N GLY A 98 5.43 -6.32 10.14
CA GLY A 98 4.98 -6.79 11.47
C GLY A 98 4.94 -5.68 12.51
N VAL A 99 4.21 -5.94 13.60
CA VAL A 99 3.95 -4.96 14.67
C VAL A 99 5.17 -4.87 15.60
N ASN A 100 5.56 -3.66 16.01
CA ASN A 100 6.60 -3.40 17.02
C ASN A 100 8.01 -3.93 16.68
N ARG A 101 8.40 -3.98 15.41
CA ARG A 101 9.79 -4.32 15.06
C ARG A 101 10.69 -3.09 15.14
N THR A 102 11.78 -3.20 15.89
CA THR A 102 12.87 -2.23 15.94
C THR A 102 14.15 -2.88 15.37
N PRO A 103 14.73 -2.38 14.27
CA PRO A 103 14.31 -1.20 13.51
C PRO A 103 13.03 -1.43 12.70
N VAL A 104 12.33 -0.34 12.36
CA VAL A 104 11.19 -0.37 11.44
C VAL A 104 11.70 -0.80 10.07
N VAL A 105 11.06 -1.81 9.46
CA VAL A 105 11.44 -2.34 8.15
C VAL A 105 10.28 -2.20 7.19
N ILE A 106 10.49 -1.50 6.08
CA ILE A 106 9.52 -1.40 4.99
C ILE A 106 9.27 -2.79 4.40
N ASP A 107 8.01 -3.14 4.23
CA ASP A 107 7.61 -4.38 3.58
C ASP A 107 7.62 -4.25 2.06
N TRP A 108 8.82 -4.33 1.49
CA TRP A 108 9.01 -4.30 0.04
C TRP A 108 8.26 -5.42 -0.69
N VAL A 109 7.98 -6.56 -0.03
CA VAL A 109 7.22 -7.64 -0.67
C VAL A 109 5.78 -7.18 -0.95
N SER A 110 5.16 -6.53 0.03
CA SER A 110 3.84 -5.91 -0.15
C SER A 110 3.87 -4.78 -1.17
N VAL A 111 4.90 -3.92 -1.14
CA VAL A 111 5.06 -2.83 -2.13
C VAL A 111 5.16 -3.38 -3.56
N HIS A 112 5.91 -4.45 -3.78
CA HIS A 112 6.05 -5.08 -5.10
C HIS A 112 4.82 -5.87 -5.57
N SER A 113 3.81 -6.09 -4.72
CA SER A 113 2.63 -6.87 -5.08
C SER A 113 1.78 -6.22 -6.17
N VAL A 114 1.89 -4.90 -6.38
CA VAL A 114 1.18 -4.22 -7.48
C VAL A 114 1.82 -4.44 -8.85
N SER A 115 3.03 -5.01 -8.90
CA SER A 115 3.67 -5.45 -10.15
C SER A 115 3.14 -6.80 -10.63
N PHE A 116 2.23 -7.45 -9.90
CA PHE A 116 1.64 -8.69 -10.39
C PHE A 116 0.88 -8.41 -11.68
N PRO A 117 1.16 -9.17 -12.76
CA PRO A 117 0.39 -9.02 -13.99
C PRO A 117 -1.09 -9.26 -13.65
N THR A 118 -1.94 -8.33 -14.05
CA THR A 118 -3.37 -8.64 -14.20
C THR A 118 -3.44 -9.87 -15.07
N LEU A 119 -3.84 -11.02 -14.50
CA LEU A 119 -4.09 -12.23 -15.27
C LEU A 119 -4.98 -11.80 -16.43
N THR A 120 -4.46 -11.93 -17.65
CA THR A 120 -5.30 -11.75 -18.83
C THR A 120 -6.42 -12.80 -18.76
N GLU A 121 -7.57 -12.54 -19.38
CA GLU A 121 -8.71 -13.49 -19.38
C GLU A 121 -8.29 -14.92 -19.81
N GLU A 122 -7.20 -15.05 -20.56
CA GLU A 122 -6.57 -16.32 -20.93
C GLU A 122 -5.96 -17.07 -19.74
N GLN A 123 -5.29 -16.38 -18.81
CA GLN A 123 -4.68 -17.00 -17.63
C GLN A 123 -5.70 -17.30 -16.51
N GLN A 124 -6.84 -16.61 -16.49
CA GLN A 124 -7.96 -16.97 -15.59
C GLN A 124 -8.60 -18.32 -15.92
N ARG A 125 -8.53 -18.78 -17.18
CA ARG A 125 -9.10 -20.08 -17.60
C ARG A 125 -8.32 -21.29 -17.06
N GLU A 126 -7.05 -21.13 -16.72
CA GLU A 126 -6.21 -22.24 -16.23
C GLU A 126 -6.38 -22.52 -14.72
N CYS A 127 -6.97 -21.60 -13.95
CA CYS A 127 -7.23 -21.79 -12.52
C CYS A 127 -8.64 -22.30 -12.20
N ASN A 128 -9.34 -22.93 -13.15
CA ASN A 128 -10.44 -23.81 -12.76
C ASN A 128 -9.84 -25.14 -12.30
N PRO A 129 -9.90 -25.49 -11.00
CA PRO A 129 -9.59 -26.85 -10.61
C PRO A 129 -10.63 -27.72 -11.32
N THR A 130 -10.19 -28.48 -12.33
CA THR A 130 -10.98 -29.60 -12.81
C THR A 130 -11.21 -30.49 -11.60
N SER A 131 -12.41 -30.37 -11.04
CA SER A 131 -12.95 -31.33 -10.10
C SER A 131 -12.99 -32.65 -10.87
N ASN A 132 -11.92 -33.43 -10.77
CA ASN A 132 -11.96 -34.86 -11.01
C ASN A 132 -12.81 -35.43 -9.89
N ARG A 133 -14.13 -35.35 -10.11
CA ARG A 133 -15.09 -36.19 -9.42
C ARG A 133 -14.65 -37.63 -9.67
N HIS A 134 -14.53 -38.36 -8.57
CA HIS A 134 -14.44 -39.80 -8.56
C HIS A 134 -15.50 -40.41 -9.47
N ASP A 135 -15.05 -41.25 -10.40
CA ASP A 135 -15.85 -42.33 -10.97
C ASP A 135 -14.91 -43.52 -11.21
N LYS A 136 -14.77 -44.39 -10.21
CA LYS A 136 -15.32 -45.76 -10.18
C LYS A 136 -14.66 -46.61 -9.10
#